data_AF-A0A7C9J2I2-F1
#
_entry.id   AF-A0A7C9J2I2-F1
#
_cell.length_a   1.000
_cell.length_b   1.000
_cell.length_c   1.000
_cell.angle_alpha   90.00
_cell.angle_beta   90.00
_cell.angle_gamma   90.00
#
_symmetry.space_group_name_H-M   'P 1'
#
loop_
_entity.id
_entity.type
_entity.pdbx_description
1 polymer ?
#
loop_
_entity_poly.entity_id
_entity_poly.type
_entity_poly.pdbx_seq_one_letter_code
_entity_poly.pdbx_strand_id
1 'polypeptide(L)' 'MKPQPNAICIGGPCHGLLLTITQEIGILDVEESRYRVTTRRLHHPSCREPFVVLAWAEETA' A
#
# COMPACT_ATOMS: atom_id res chain seq x y z
N MET A 1 -10.82 -8.10 -17.05
CA MET A 1 -10.97 -7.83 -15.60
C MET A 1 -10.28 -6.50 -15.30
N LYS A 2 -10.96 -5.55 -14.67
CA LYS A 2 -10.24 -4.37 -14.15
C LYS A 2 -9.31 -4.86 -13.03
N PRO A 3 -8.04 -4.43 -12.96
CA PRO A 3 -7.20 -4.73 -11.81
C PRO A 3 -7.90 -4.17 -10.57
N GLN A 4 -8.20 -5.03 -9.61
CA GLN A 4 -8.73 -4.58 -8.33
C GLN A 4 -7.54 -4.11 -7.49
N PRO A 5 -7.63 -2.93 -6.87
CA PRO A 5 -6.63 -2.50 -5.90
C PRO A 5 -6.48 -3.57 -4.82
N ASN A 6 -5.25 -3.90 -4.49
CA ASN A 6 -4.89 -4.90 -3.47
C ASN A 6 -3.94 -4.31 -2.42
N ALA A 7 -3.64 -3.01 -2.49
CA ALA A 7 -2.76 -2.31 -1.56
C ALA A 7 -3.35 -0.97 -1.11
N ILE A 8 -2.98 -0.54 0.09
CA ILE A 8 -3.36 0.75 0.67
C ILE A 8 -2.13 1.45 1.28
N CYS A 9 -1.93 2.71 0.94
CA CYS A 9 -0.91 3.54 1.55
C CYS A 9 -1.35 4.02 2.95
N ILE A 10 -0.46 3.89 3.93
CA ILE A 10 -0.68 4.31 5.32
C ILE A 10 0.47 5.24 5.73
N GLY A 11 0.09 6.44 6.15
CA GLY A 11 1.01 7.53 6.48
C GLY A 11 1.39 8.35 5.24
N GLY A 12 2.13 9.43 5.46
CA GLY A 12 2.69 10.25 4.39
C GLY A 12 1.67 10.95 3.47
N PRO A 13 2.15 11.51 2.35
CA PRO A 13 1.35 12.32 1.42
C PRO A 13 0.22 11.54 0.70
N CYS A 14 0.33 10.22 0.60
CA CYS A 14 -0.59 9.36 -0.14
C CYS A 14 -1.46 8.50 0.80
N HIS A 15 -1.62 8.91 2.07
CA HIS A 15 -2.42 8.17 3.04
C HIS A 15 -3.83 7.85 2.50
N GLY A 16 -4.24 6.59 2.59
CA GLY A 16 -5.54 6.09 2.15
C GLY A 16 -5.64 5.80 0.65
N LEU A 17 -4.60 6.09 -0.14
CA LEU A 17 -4.59 5.79 -1.58
C LEU A 17 -4.59 4.27 -1.81
N LEU A 18 -5.49 3.81 -2.69
CA LEU A 18 -5.61 2.39 -3.07
C LEU A 18 -4.91 2.13 -4.40
N LEU A 19 -4.01 1.14 -4.42
CA LEU A 19 -3.22 0.79 -5.62
C LEU A 19 -3.30 -0.71 -5.90
N THR A 20 -2.92 -1.08 -7.13
CA THR A 20 -2.64 -2.47 -7.48
C THR A 20 -1.12 -2.67 -7.50
N ILE A 21 -0.63 -3.63 -6.73
CA ILE A 21 0.79 -4.02 -6.71
C ILE A 21 0.92 -5.51 -7.01
N THR A 22 2.02 -5.89 -7.66
CA THR A 22 2.40 -7.30 -7.87
C THR A 22 3.59 -7.71 -7.02
N GLN A 23 4.21 -6.76 -6.33
CA GLN A 23 5.39 -6.97 -5.50
C GLN A 23 4.98 -7.29 -4.06
N GLU A 24 5.56 -8.33 -3.48
CA GLU A 24 5.25 -8.77 -2.11
C GLU A 24 6.11 -8.10 -1.04
N ILE A 25 7.34 -7.69 -1.38
CA ILE A 25 8.32 -7.11 -0.45
C ILE A 25 9.15 -6.06 -1.20
N GLY A 26 9.39 -4.89 -0.58
CA GLY A 26 10.33 -3.88 -1.09
C GLY A 26 9.86 -2.45 -0.85
N ILE A 27 10.47 -1.51 -1.57
CA ILE A 27 10.09 -0.09 -1.59
C ILE A 27 9.44 0.21 -2.96
N LEU A 28 8.36 0.98 -2.94
CA LEU A 28 7.61 1.45 -4.10
C LEU A 28 7.55 2.97 -4.07
N ASP A 29 7.73 3.59 -5.23
CA ASP A 29 7.43 5.01 -5.42
C ASP A 29 5.94 5.15 -5.82
N VAL A 30 5.21 5.93 -5.02
CA VAL A 30 3.79 6.23 -5.21
C VAL A 30 3.67 7.74 -5.26
N GLU A 31 3.31 8.30 -6.43
CA GLU A 31 3.20 9.76 -6.62
C GLU A 31 4.44 10.51 -6.09
N GLU A 32 5.64 10.08 -6.50
CA GLU A 32 6.94 10.64 -6.08
C GLU A 32 7.27 10.45 -4.57
N SER A 33 6.43 9.73 -3.82
CA SER A 33 6.62 9.43 -2.40
C SER A 33 7.01 7.95 -2.19
N ARG A 34 8.01 7.69 -1.35
CA ARG A 34 8.47 6.33 -1.07
C ARG A 34 7.60 5.63 -0.02
N TYR A 35 7.18 4.41 -0.31
CA TYR A 35 6.48 3.52 0.60
C TYR A 35 7.13 2.15 0.65
N ARG A 36 7.11 1.50 1.80
CA ARG A 36 7.56 0.13 2.02
C ARG A 36 6.37 -0.82 2.01
N VAL A 37 6.44 -1.87 1.20
CA VAL A 37 5.51 -2.99 1.25
C VAL A 37 5.70 -3.73 2.57
N THR A 38 4.64 -3.88 3.34
CA THR A 38 4.67 -4.60 4.61
C THR A 38 3.95 -5.95 4.50
N THR A 39 4.29 -6.88 5.39
CA THR A 39 3.53 -8.14 5.55
C THR A 39 2.15 -7.91 6.16
N ARG A 40 1.88 -6.71 6.69
CA ARG A 40 0.61 -6.36 7.30
C ARG A 40 -0.48 -6.27 6.24
N ARG A 41 -1.64 -6.82 6.60
CA ARG A 41 -2.86 -6.80 5.80
C ARG A 41 -3.95 -6.02 6.53
N LEU A 42 -4.73 -5.23 5.81
CA LEU A 42 -5.87 -4.48 6.34
C LEU A 42 -7.15 -4.96 5.67
N HIS A 43 -8.05 -5.54 6.46
CA HIS A 43 -9.37 -5.91 5.98
C HIS A 43 -10.32 -4.70 6.04
N HIS A 44 -10.93 -4.35 4.91
CA HIS A 44 -11.99 -3.34 4.87
C HIS A 44 -13.34 -4.05 4.64
N PRO A 45 -14.41 -3.73 5.40
CA PRO A 45 -15.69 -4.44 5.29
C PRO A 45 -16.32 -4.45 3.88
N SER A 46 -15.98 -3.48 3.03
CA SER A 46 -16.49 -3.43 1.65
C SER A 46 -15.78 -4.39 0.68
N CYS A 47 -14.73 -5.07 1.10
CA CYS A 47 -13.92 -5.95 0.28
C CYS A 47 -13.77 -7.31 0.96
N ARG A 48 -13.84 -8.38 0.17
CA ARG A 48 -13.62 -9.75 0.67
C ARG A 48 -12.14 -10.05 0.90
N GLU A 49 -11.29 -9.46 0.08
CA GLU A 49 -9.84 -9.64 0.16
C GLU A 49 -9.21 -8.49 0.96
N PRO A 50 -8.23 -8.77 1.84
CA PRO A 50 -7.55 -7.74 2.59
C PRO A 50 -6.47 -7.03 1.75
N PHE A 51 -6.29 -5.74 1.98
CA PHE A 51 -5.29 -4.91 1.32
C PHE A 51 -3.90 -5.10 1.94
N VAL A 52 -2.87 -5.18 1.12
CA VAL A 52 -1.47 -5.00 1.52
C VAL A 52 -1.28 -3.60 2.07
N VAL A 53 -0.69 -3.47 3.24
CA VAL A 53 -0.33 -2.15 3.78
C VAL A 53 1.02 -1.72 3.20
N LEU A 54 1.01 -0.56 2.55
CA LEU A 54 2.20 0.19 2.16
C LEU A 54 2.45 1.25 3.24
N ALA A 55 3.47 1.05 4.06
CA ALA A 55 3.83 2.01 5.09
C ALA A 55 4.71 3.10 4.48
N TRP A 56 4.42 4.36 4.76
CA TRP A 56 5.26 5.46 4.32
C TRP A 56 6.70 5.25 4.78
N ALA A 57 7.65 5.32 3.84
CA ALA A 57 9.05 5.00 4.05
C ALA A 57 9.90 6.25 4.30
N GLU A 58 9.30 7.30 4.88
CA GLU A 58 10.13 8.39 5.42
C GLU A 58 11.13 7.80 6.39
N GLU A 59 12.38 8.14 6.14
CA GLU A 59 13.55 7.61 6.80
C GLU A 59 13.33 7.59 8.32
N THR A 60 13.40 6.39 8.92
CA THR A 60 14.16 6.33 10.17
C THR A 60 15.55 6.85 9.83
N ALA A 61 15.76 8.14 10.03
CA ALA A 61 17.06 8.71 10.32
C ALA A 61 17.62 8.04 11.59
#